data_AF-A0A6C0ICU3-F1
#
_entry.id   AF-A0A6C0ICU3-F1
#
_cell.length_a   1.000
_cell.length_b   1.000
_cell.length_c   1.000
_cell.angle_alpha   90.00
_cell.angle_beta   90.00
_cell.angle_gamma   90.00
#
_symmetry.space_group_name_H-M   'P 1'
#
loop_
_entity.id
_entity.type
_entity.pdbx_description
1 polymer ?
#
loop_
_entity_poly.entity_id
_entity_poly.type
_entity_poly.pdbx_seq_one_letter_code
_entity_poly.pdbx_strand_id
1 'polypeptide(L)'
;MILLVLFILLLGYVIFSRVMEYYSQLDPMLRHIQVKLEPLDAKVKTLKFYEGNKSYTINKKKIYLCLRDENNQYYNENMLLYVAIHELAHVLCDEIGHTDKFHRIFQQLLYKAQKMEIYDASQPIVRNYCGHH
;
A
#
# COMPACT_ATOMS: atom_id res chain seq x y z
N MET A 1 -26.89 31.11 -13.62
CA MET A 1 -26.91 29.78 -14.27
C MET A 1 -25.53 29.14 -14.36
N ILE A 2 -24.53 29.77 -15.01
CA ILE A 2 -23.19 29.16 -15.18
C ILE A 2 -22.52 28.80 -13.85
N LEU A 3 -22.52 29.70 -12.86
CA LEU A 3 -21.95 29.44 -11.53
C LEU A 3 -22.62 28.26 -10.80
N LEU A 4 -23.94 28.11 -10.94
CA LEU A 4 -24.69 26.99 -10.36
C LEU A 4 -24.30 25.66 -11.03
N VAL A 5 -24.14 25.66 -12.36
CA VAL A 5 -23.70 24.48 -13.10
C VAL A 5 -22.27 24.08 -12.70
N LEU A 6 -21.34 25.04 -12.62
CA LEU A 6 -19.97 24.78 -12.16
C LEU A 6 -19.93 24.23 -10.74
N PHE A 7 -20.76 24.77 -9.84
CA PHE A 7 -20.87 24.28 -8.47
C PHE A 7 -21.39 22.84 -8.41
N ILE A 8 -22.43 22.51 -9.20
CA ILE A 8 -22.96 21.14 -9.28
C ILE A 8 -21.91 20.17 -9.84
N LEU A 9 -21.18 20.57 -10.88
CA LEU A 9 -20.10 19.75 -11.44
C LEU A 9 -18.98 19.52 -10.42
N LEU A 10 -18.58 20.56 -9.69
CA LEU A 10 -17.58 20.44 -8.63
C LEU A 10 -18.05 19.51 -7.51
N LEU A 11 -19.29 19.67 -7.04
CA LEU A 11 -19.88 18.76 -6.04
C LEU A 11 -19.92 17.31 -6.55
N GLY A 12 -20.36 17.12 -7.80
CA GLY A 12 -20.38 15.81 -8.44
C GLY A 12 -19.00 15.18 -8.50
N TYR A 13 -17.97 15.95 -8.88
CA TYR A 13 -16.58 15.50 -8.90
C TYR A 13 -16.07 15.14 -7.50
N VAL A 14 -16.35 15.95 -6.49
CA VAL A 14 -15.95 15.67 -5.09
C VAL A 14 -16.62 14.38 -4.61
N ILE A 15 -17.92 14.22 -4.81
CA ILE A 15 -18.65 13.00 -4.44
C ILE A 15 -18.05 11.79 -5.18
N PHE A 16 -17.87 11.89 -6.49
CA PHE A 16 -17.28 10.83 -7.30
C PHE A 16 -15.89 10.44 -6.78
N SER A 17 -15.03 11.42 -6.48
CA SER A 17 -13.69 11.15 -5.97
C SER A 17 -13.71 10.43 -4.61
N ARG A 18 -14.64 10.77 -3.72
CA ARG A 18 -14.82 10.09 -2.42
C ARG A 18 -15.34 8.67 -2.57
N VAL A 19 -16.27 8.47 -3.49
CA VAL A 19 -16.83 7.17 -3.82
C VAL A 19 -15.74 6.26 -4.40
N MET A 20 -14.95 6.75 -5.35
CA MET A 20 -13.81 5.99 -5.90
C MET A 20 -12.76 5.67 -4.83
N GLU A 21 -12.45 6.63 -3.95
CA GLU A 21 -11.56 6.40 -2.81
C GLU A 21 -12.11 5.28 -1.89
N TYR A 22 -13.42 5.27 -1.62
CA TYR A 22 -14.07 4.21 -0.84
C TYR A 22 -13.96 2.85 -1.52
N TYR A 23 -14.29 2.75 -2.81
CA TYR A 23 -14.19 1.49 -3.56
C TYR A 23 -12.77 0.91 -3.57
N SER A 24 -11.75 1.76 -3.68
CA SER A 24 -10.35 1.31 -3.64
C SER A 24 -9.92 0.71 -2.29
N GLN A 25 -10.70 0.82 -1.21
CA GLN A 25 -10.42 0.18 0.07
C GLN A 25 -11.10 -1.19 0.25
N LEU A 26 -12.02 -1.57 -0.65
CA LEU A 26 -12.90 -2.72 -0.43
C LEU A 26 -12.26 -4.06 -0.77
N ASP A 27 -11.10 -4.09 -1.42
CA ASP A 27 -10.45 -5.35 -1.78
C ASP A 27 -10.07 -6.14 -0.50
N PRO A 28 -10.54 -7.38 -0.34
CA PRO A 28 -10.31 -8.18 0.86
C PRO A 28 -8.83 -8.47 1.12
N MET A 29 -7.99 -8.50 0.08
CA MET A 29 -6.55 -8.70 0.21
C MET A 29 -5.90 -7.55 0.99
N LEU A 30 -6.39 -6.31 0.84
CA LEU A 30 -5.88 -5.16 1.61
C LEU A 30 -6.08 -5.36 3.11
N ARG A 31 -7.27 -5.80 3.52
CA ARG A 31 -7.55 -6.05 4.93
C ARG A 31 -6.71 -7.20 5.46
N HIS A 32 -6.55 -8.26 4.67
CA HIS A 32 -5.71 -9.41 5.01
C HIS A 32 -4.25 -9.00 5.25
N ILE A 33 -3.67 -8.23 4.32
CA ILE A 33 -2.32 -7.67 4.45
C ILE A 33 -2.22 -6.77 5.69
N GLN A 34 -3.18 -5.86 5.89
CA GLN A 34 -3.15 -4.94 7.02
C GLN A 34 -3.12 -5.71 8.35
N VAL A 35 -3.97 -6.72 8.54
CA VAL A 35 -3.99 -7.55 9.75
C VAL A 35 -2.66 -8.25 9.97
N LYS A 36 -2.05 -8.80 8.90
CA LYS A 36 -0.72 -9.43 8.99
C LYS A 36 0.38 -8.45 9.38
N LEU A 37 0.28 -7.17 8.99
CA LEU A 37 1.26 -6.14 9.31
C LEU A 37 1.07 -5.54 10.72
N GLU A 38 -0.13 -5.61 11.32
CA GLU A 38 -0.44 -5.00 12.63
C GLU A 38 0.57 -5.37 13.75
N PRO A 39 1.08 -6.62 13.85
CA PRO A 39 2.08 -6.97 14.86
C PRO A 39 3.47 -6.36 14.61
N LEU A 40 3.76 -5.90 13.39
CA LEU A 40 5.06 -5.32 13.03
C LEU A 40 5.24 -3.94 13.62
N ASP A 41 4.20 -3.09 13.55
CA ASP A 41 4.22 -1.73 14.10
C ASP A 41 2.82 -1.24 14.45
N ALA A 42 2.67 -0.56 15.59
CA ALA A 42 1.38 -0.04 16.07
C ALA A 42 0.74 0.98 15.10
N LYS A 43 1.55 1.69 14.30
CA LYS A 43 1.07 2.68 13.33
C LYS A 43 0.17 2.07 12.26
N VAL A 44 0.34 0.77 11.94
CA VAL A 44 -0.47 0.05 10.93
C VAL A 44 -1.97 0.15 11.19
N LYS A 45 -2.38 0.17 12.47
CA LYS A 45 -3.80 0.31 12.87
C LYS A 45 -4.43 1.64 12.46
N THR A 46 -3.61 2.66 12.23
CA THR A 46 -4.04 4.01 11.84
C THR A 46 -3.91 4.27 10.34
N LEU A 47 -3.23 3.36 9.61
CA LEU A 47 -3.03 3.49 8.18
C LEU A 47 -4.28 3.09 7.41
N LYS A 48 -4.46 3.73 6.26
CA LYS A 48 -5.48 3.37 5.28
C LYS A 48 -4.81 2.69 4.10
N PHE A 49 -5.28 1.52 3.74
CA PHE A 49 -4.80 0.74 2.61
C PHE A 49 -5.77 0.90 1.44
N TYR A 50 -5.22 1.01 0.24
CA TYR A 50 -5.94 1.23 -1.00
C TYR A 50 -5.35 0.35 -2.10
N GLU A 51 -6.19 -0.11 -3.01
CA GLU A 51 -5.75 -0.66 -4.28
C GLU A 51 -5.34 0.46 -5.23
N GLY A 52 -4.28 0.25 -6.00
CA GLY A 52 -3.83 1.16 -7.05
C GLY A 52 -3.08 0.42 -8.15
N ASN A 53 -2.79 1.12 -9.25
CA ASN A 53 -2.02 0.53 -10.36
C ASN A 53 -0.51 0.44 -10.06
N LYS A 54 -0.08 1.05 -8.96
CA LYS A 54 1.30 1.04 -8.43
C LYS A 54 1.25 1.04 -6.91
N SER A 55 2.34 0.62 -6.29
CA SER A 55 2.50 0.73 -4.84
C SER A 55 3.26 1.99 -4.46
N TYR A 56 2.73 2.71 -3.48
CA TYR A 56 3.33 3.95 -2.97
C TYR A 56 2.65 4.40 -1.68
N THR A 57 3.31 5.30 -0.96
CA THR A 57 2.81 5.90 0.27
C THR A 57 2.48 7.39 0.06
N ILE A 58 1.33 7.84 0.55
CA ILE A 58 0.96 9.26 0.61
C ILE A 58 0.93 9.74 2.06
N ASN A 59 1.66 10.83 2.33
CA ASN A 59 1.68 11.55 3.61
C ASN A 59 1.90 10.66 4.84
N LYS A 60 2.58 9.52 4.68
CA LYS A 60 2.87 8.54 5.74
C LYS A 60 1.60 8.05 6.48
N LYS A 61 0.45 8.08 5.80
CA LYS A 61 -0.88 7.74 6.33
C LYS A 61 -1.69 6.82 5.42
N LYS A 62 -1.44 6.89 4.11
CA LYS A 62 -2.11 6.06 3.11
C LYS A 62 -1.08 5.20 2.40
N ILE A 63 -1.34 3.91 2.30
CA ILE A 63 -0.56 2.97 1.51
C ILE A 63 -1.45 2.53 0.34
N TYR A 64 -0.95 2.73 -0.88
CA TYR A 64 -1.53 2.16 -2.09
C TYR A 64 -0.74 0.92 -2.43
N LEU A 65 -1.43 -0.16 -2.78
CA LEU A 65 -0.85 -1.43 -3.19
C LEU A 65 -1.40 -1.82 -4.55
N CYS A 66 -0.50 -2.23 -5.43
CA CYS A 66 -0.88 -2.91 -6.65
C CYS A 66 -1.02 -4.41 -6.40
N LEU A 67 -2.26 -4.89 -6.39
CA LEU A 67 -2.58 -6.22 -5.91
C LEU A 67 -2.49 -7.27 -7.01
N ARG A 68 -2.68 -6.85 -8.27
CA ARG A 68 -2.91 -7.74 -9.40
C ARG A 68 -1.93 -7.50 -10.54
N ASP A 69 -1.63 -8.58 -11.26
CA ASP A 69 -0.84 -8.56 -12.48
C ASP A 69 -1.65 -8.09 -13.70
N GLU A 70 -1.00 -8.10 -14.86
CA GLU A 70 -1.61 -7.76 -16.16
C GLU A 70 -2.77 -8.68 -16.58
N ASN A 71 -2.87 -9.88 -16.00
CA ASN A 71 -3.98 -10.82 -16.21
C ASN A 71 -5.08 -10.68 -15.16
N ASN A 72 -5.04 -9.61 -14.36
CA ASN A 72 -5.94 -9.32 -13.26
C ASN A 72 -5.92 -10.40 -12.16
N GLN A 73 -4.85 -11.18 -12.07
CA GLN A 73 -4.63 -12.18 -11.02
C GLN A 73 -3.87 -11.56 -9.86
N TYR A 74 -4.22 -11.93 -8.62
CA TYR A 74 -3.44 -11.48 -7.47
C TYR A 74 -1.99 -11.95 -7.58
N TYR A 75 -1.05 -11.07 -7.25
CA TYR A 75 0.31 -11.51 -6.97
C TYR A 75 0.31 -12.47 -5.78
N ASN A 76 1.32 -13.34 -5.73
CA ASN A 76 1.55 -14.19 -4.58
C ASN A 76 1.58 -13.37 -3.29
N GLU A 77 0.95 -13.89 -2.24
CA GLU A 77 0.82 -13.19 -0.96
C GLU A 77 2.17 -12.73 -0.39
N ASN A 78 3.21 -13.57 -0.47
CA ASN A 78 4.55 -13.23 0.02
C ASN A 78 5.12 -12.01 -0.69
N MET A 79 4.85 -11.88 -2.00
CA MET A 79 5.22 -10.70 -2.79
C MET A 79 4.47 -9.45 -2.32
N LEU A 80 3.16 -9.57 -2.09
CA LEU A 80 2.34 -8.44 -1.60
C LEU A 80 2.77 -8.01 -0.20
N LEU A 81 3.12 -8.95 0.68
CA LEU A 81 3.63 -8.65 2.02
C LEU A 81 5.01 -7.97 1.96
N TYR A 82 5.91 -8.43 1.09
CA TYR A 82 7.19 -7.77 0.85
C TYR A 82 7.01 -6.28 0.47
N VAL A 83 6.12 -6.01 -0.50
CA VAL A 83 5.83 -4.63 -0.94
C VAL A 83 5.11 -3.82 0.14
N ALA A 84 4.16 -4.42 0.86
CA ALA A 84 3.48 -3.73 1.96
C ALA A 84 4.44 -3.36 3.10
N ILE A 85 5.42 -4.22 3.40
CA ILE A 85 6.48 -3.94 4.37
C ILE A 85 7.40 -2.82 3.86
N HIS A 86 7.68 -2.77 2.56
CA HIS A 86 8.42 -1.67 1.93
C HIS A 86 7.71 -0.32 2.12
N GLU A 87 6.41 -0.27 1.83
CA GLU A 87 5.61 0.94 2.03
C GLU A 87 5.48 1.32 3.51
N LEU A 88 5.39 0.33 4.42
CA LEU A 88 5.44 0.59 5.85
C LEU A 88 6.79 1.21 6.26
N ALA A 89 7.90 0.80 5.66
CA ALA A 89 9.20 1.43 5.91
C ALA A 89 9.21 2.90 5.46
N HIS A 90 8.58 3.24 4.33
CA HIS A 90 8.39 4.64 3.91
C HIS A 90 7.50 5.44 4.88
N VAL A 91 6.49 4.79 5.47
CA VAL A 91 5.64 5.40 6.50
C VAL A 91 6.42 5.72 7.78
N LEU A 92 7.37 4.86 8.17
CA LEU A 92 8.15 5.00 9.41
C LEU A 92 9.41 5.85 9.24
N CYS A 93 9.96 5.92 8.04
CA CYS A 93 11.11 6.77 7.74
C CYS A 93 10.67 8.25 7.65
N ASP A 94 11.37 9.14 8.33
CA ASP A 94 11.16 10.60 8.24
C ASP A 94 11.79 11.20 6.96
N GLU A 95 12.82 10.56 6.42
CA GLU A 95 13.54 10.94 5.20
C GLU A 95 12.80 10.53 3.90
N ILE A 96 13.17 11.16 2.79
CA ILE A 96 12.60 10.89 1.45
C ILE A 96 13.52 9.93 0.69
N GLY A 97 12.92 8.95 0.01
CA GLY A 97 13.64 7.96 -0.79
C GLY A 97 14.17 6.78 0.03
N HIS A 98 15.12 6.05 -0.55
CA HIS A 98 15.74 4.86 0.05
C HIS A 98 17.10 5.19 0.65
N THR A 99 17.09 5.99 1.72
CA THR A 99 18.29 6.32 2.49
C THR A 99 18.77 5.15 3.35
N ASP A 100 19.96 5.25 3.94
CA ASP A 100 20.45 4.25 4.91
C ASP A 100 19.48 4.04 6.08
N LYS A 101 18.81 5.12 6.53
CA LYS A 101 17.77 5.05 7.56
C LYS A 101 16.58 4.22 7.09
N PHE A 102 16.10 4.46 5.87
CA PHE A 102 15.05 3.66 5.26
C PHE A 102 15.46 2.18 5.21
N HIS A 103 16.64 1.87 4.67
CA HIS A 103 17.10 0.49 4.53
C HIS A 103 17.21 -0.22 5.88
N ARG A 104 17.71 0.46 6.93
CA ARG A 104 17.74 -0.10 8.28
C ARG A 104 16.34 -0.43 8.81
N ILE A 105 15.37 0.47 8.63
CA ILE A 105 13.97 0.23 9.05
C ILE A 105 13.39 -0.94 8.27
N PHE A 106 13.54 -0.94 6.95
CA PHE A 106 13.00 -1.98 6.07
C PHE A 106 13.55 -3.36 6.44
N GLN A 107 14.86 -3.48 6.65
CA GLN A 107 15.48 -4.75 7.05
C GLN A 107 15.04 -5.21 8.44
N GLN A 108 14.86 -4.29 9.40
CA GLN A 108 14.31 -4.62 10.71
C GLN A 108 12.87 -5.16 10.63
N LEU A 109 12.03 -4.56 9.78
CA LEU A 109 10.66 -5.03 9.54
C LEU A 109 10.65 -6.40 8.87
N LEU A 110 11.46 -6.62 7.83
CA LEU A 110 11.58 -7.92 7.17
C LEU A 110 12.05 -9.02 8.13
N TYR A 111 13.08 -8.73 8.94
CA TYR A 111 13.57 -9.67 9.95
C TYR A 111 12.47 -10.03 10.96
N LYS A 112 11.73 -9.03 11.47
CA LYS A 112 10.62 -9.26 12.39
C LYS A 112 9.50 -10.07 11.73
N ALA A 113 9.12 -9.72 10.50
CA ALA A 113 8.11 -10.44 9.73
C ALA A 113 8.49 -11.91 9.48
N GLN A 114 9.76 -12.18 9.18
CA GLN A 114 10.27 -13.54 9.01
C GLN A 114 10.23 -14.33 10.33
N LYS A 115 10.63 -13.73 11.45
CA LYS A 115 10.55 -14.38 12.77
C LYS A 115 9.13 -14.70 13.20
N MET A 116 8.14 -13.98 12.67
CA MET A 116 6.72 -14.16 12.96
C MET A 116 6.00 -14.97 11.86
N GLU A 117 6.73 -15.54 10.90
CA GLU A 117 6.18 -16.32 9.79
C GLU A 117 5.16 -15.53 8.93
N ILE A 118 5.27 -14.21 8.93
CA ILE A 118 4.47 -13.31 8.08
C ILE A 118 5.06 -13.26 6.67
N TYR A 119 6.39 -13.24 6.56
CA TYR A 119 7.12 -13.13 5.29
C TYR A 119 8.18 -14.23 5.19
N ASP A 120 8.30 -14.83 4.02
CA ASP A 120 9.27 -15.86 3.69
C ASP A 120 10.30 -15.32 2.69
N ALA A 121 11.53 -15.11 3.18
CA ALA A 121 12.65 -14.61 2.38
C ALA A 121 13.20 -15.63 1.38
N SER A 122 12.82 -16.91 1.46
CA SER A 122 13.26 -17.94 0.52
C SER A 122 12.47 -17.92 -0.79
N GLN A 123 11.28 -17.33 -0.78
CA GLN A 123 10.44 -17.22 -1.97
C GLN A 123 10.91 -16.10 -2.90
N PRO A 124 10.83 -16.30 -4.23
CA PRO A 124 11.29 -15.31 -5.19
C PRO A 124 10.40 -14.06 -5.18
N ILE A 125 11.05 -12.91 -5.35
CA ILE A 125 10.38 -11.62 -5.55
C ILE A 125 10.13 -11.44 -7.06
N VAL A 126 8.92 -11.01 -7.41
CA VAL A 126 8.54 -10.69 -8.79
C VAL A 126 9.23 -9.39 -9.21
N ARG A 127 10.16 -9.48 -10.17
CA ARG A 127 10.97 -8.33 -10.61
C ARG A 127 10.19 -7.30 -11.43
N ASN A 128 9.17 -7.72 -12.17
CA ASN A 128 8.32 -6.87 -13.01
C ASN A 128 6.99 -6.54 -12.31
N TYR A 129 7.04 -6.32 -11.00
CA TYR A 129 5.87 -5.99 -10.20
C TYR A 129 5.16 -4.75 -10.75
N CYS A 130 3.92 -4.92 -11.19
CA CYS A 130 3.07 -3.89 -11.78
C CYS A 130 3.70 -3.16 -12.97
N GLY A 131 4.48 -3.87 -13.78
CA GLY A 131 5.11 -3.32 -14.98
C GLY A 131 6.22 -2.30 -14.69
N HIS A 132 6.75 -2.30 -13.46
CA HIS A 132 7.91 -1.49 -13.08
C HIS A 132 9.15 -2.37 -12.93
N HIS A 133 10.23 -1.91 -13.56
CA HIS A 133 11.60 -2.41 -13.40
C HIS A 133 12.35 -1.58 -12.36
#